data_AF-A0A7Z0PSJ2-F1
#
_entry.id   AF-A0A7Z0PSJ2-F1
#
_cell.length_a   1.000
_cell.length_b   1.000
_cell.length_c   1.000
_cell.angle_alpha   90.00
_cell.angle_beta   90.00
_cell.angle_gamma   90.00
#
_symmetry.space_group_name_H-M   'P 1'
#
loop_
_entity.id
_entity.type
_entity.pdbx_description
1 polymer ?
#
loop_
_entity_poly.entity_id
_entity_poly.type
_entity_poly.pdbx_seq_one_letter_code
_entity_poly.pdbx_strand_id
1 'polypeptide(L)'
;IHDTPYSVGAVDYTGDMPVLLGPDGPSLGGFVCPATVVTGQRWKLGQLRPGDTVRFVPVTTESAAALRRAPATAPRADRGPVVDGGVLARLPETGTRPSVTCRRSGDDNLLVEYGPMQLDLALRMRVHALAEALAALGLDGVLDLTPGIRSLQIQTDPDLLPQRELLEVVLRVEEGLPATDELVVPSRVVHLPLSWDDPATREAIERYVAGVRDDAPWCPSNIEFIRRVNGLDTVDDVYRTVFDAEYLVLGLGDVYLGAPVATPLDPRHRLVTTKYNPARTWTAENSVGIGGAYLCVYGMEGPGGYQFVGRTTQVWSPWRQRGAFEPGKPWLMRFFDRIKWYPVGAAELLELRADIVSGRFVPRTEEGTFSLAAYRDFLDDNAASIAAFRTRQSAAFAAERDAWEAAGEFARAEAAAEVAVPAADIEVPEGGRLVEADFTACVWQVNVEVGDRVSAGQQLVALEAMKMESPVAAPSDGLVAEILIRPGSQVEAGTALVVLAPVESVAVAS
;
A
#
# COMPACT_ATOMS: atom_id res chain seq x y z
N ILE A 1 4.96 -12.75 -1.03
CA ILE A 1 4.22 -12.91 -2.32
C ILE A 1 4.52 -11.67 -3.17
N HIS A 2 4.46 -11.76 -4.49
CA HIS A 2 4.52 -10.58 -5.36
C HIS A 2 3.18 -9.85 -5.35
N ASP A 3 3.21 -8.52 -5.40
CA ASP A 3 1.99 -7.74 -5.29
C ASP A 3 0.99 -8.16 -6.38
N THR A 4 -0.20 -8.55 -5.93
CA THR A 4 -1.27 -9.18 -6.72
C THR A 4 -2.56 -8.40 -6.51
N PRO A 5 -3.48 -8.39 -7.50
CA PRO A 5 -4.77 -7.75 -7.31
C PRO A 5 -5.61 -8.49 -6.27
N TYR A 6 -6.37 -7.72 -5.50
CA TYR A 6 -7.33 -8.21 -4.51
C TYR A 6 -8.75 -8.04 -4.98
N SER A 7 -9.63 -8.90 -4.47
CA SER A 7 -11.07 -8.80 -4.72
C SER A 7 -11.74 -8.10 -3.54
N VAL A 8 -12.79 -7.33 -3.81
CA VAL A 8 -13.66 -6.82 -2.75
C VAL A 8 -14.21 -8.00 -1.93
N GLY A 9 -14.18 -7.86 -0.61
CA GLY A 9 -14.54 -8.91 0.33
C GLY A 9 -13.46 -9.98 0.56
N ALA A 10 -12.27 -9.82 0.01
CA ALA A 10 -11.14 -10.70 0.33
C ALA A 10 -10.78 -10.60 1.83
N VAL A 11 -10.37 -11.73 2.41
CA VAL A 11 -9.74 -11.79 3.72
C VAL A 11 -8.23 -11.68 3.49
N ASP A 12 -7.66 -10.50 3.63
CA ASP A 12 -6.24 -10.25 3.37
C ASP A 12 -5.41 -10.43 4.64
N TYR A 13 -4.33 -11.20 4.59
CA TYR A 13 -3.45 -11.44 5.74
C TYR A 13 -2.26 -10.49 5.71
N THR A 14 -2.41 -9.30 6.30
CA THR A 14 -1.34 -8.31 6.41
C THR A 14 -0.35 -8.72 7.51
N GLY A 15 0.49 -9.73 7.22
CA GLY A 15 1.27 -10.44 8.23
C GLY A 15 0.41 -11.48 8.95
N ASP A 16 0.41 -11.48 10.28
CA ASP A 16 -0.36 -12.43 11.10
C ASP A 16 -1.78 -11.95 11.42
N MET A 17 -2.16 -10.73 11.01
CA MET A 17 -3.48 -10.15 11.23
C MET A 17 -4.31 -10.16 9.92
N PRO A 18 -5.49 -10.81 9.91
CA PRO A 18 -6.41 -10.75 8.78
C PRO A 18 -7.24 -9.46 8.78
N VAL A 19 -7.51 -8.91 7.60
CA VAL A 19 -8.41 -7.79 7.36
C VAL A 19 -9.42 -8.14 6.27
N LEU A 20 -10.68 -7.71 6.44
CA LEU A 20 -11.71 -7.83 5.42
C LEU A 20 -11.69 -6.60 4.51
N LEU A 21 -11.41 -6.80 3.22
CA LEU A 21 -11.33 -5.70 2.26
C LEU A 21 -12.72 -5.22 1.85
N GLY A 22 -13.04 -3.96 2.15
CA GLY A 22 -14.25 -3.28 1.68
C GLY A 22 -14.14 -2.76 0.23
N PRO A 23 -15.17 -2.07 -0.28
CA PRO A 23 -15.14 -1.46 -1.62
C PRO A 23 -14.08 -0.35 -1.76
N ASP A 24 -13.74 0.33 -0.65
CA ASP A 24 -12.67 1.33 -0.60
C ASP A 24 -11.31 0.72 -0.22
N GLY A 25 -11.20 -0.62 -0.25
CA GLY A 25 -9.97 -1.34 0.04
C GLY A 25 -8.90 -1.15 -1.05
N PRO A 26 -7.64 -1.52 -0.76
CA PRO A 26 -6.58 -1.53 -1.77
C PRO A 26 -6.90 -2.51 -2.90
N SER A 27 -6.60 -2.11 -4.14
CA SER A 27 -6.78 -2.96 -5.32
C SER A 27 -5.64 -3.94 -5.53
N LEU A 28 -4.41 -3.58 -5.15
CA LEU A 28 -3.19 -4.36 -5.37
C LEU A 28 -2.37 -4.38 -4.09
N GLY A 29 -1.83 -5.53 -3.71
CA GLY A 29 -1.05 -5.66 -2.49
C GLY A 29 -0.23 -6.93 -2.38
N GLY A 30 0.73 -6.91 -1.44
CA GLY A 30 1.77 -7.93 -1.26
C GLY A 30 1.47 -8.99 -0.21
N PHE A 31 0.20 -9.33 0.03
CA PHE A 31 -0.26 -10.29 1.03
C PHE A 31 -1.19 -11.36 0.44
N VAL A 32 -1.44 -12.42 1.21
CA VAL A 32 -2.21 -13.59 0.75
C VAL A 32 -3.67 -13.48 1.17
N CYS A 33 -4.57 -13.83 0.25
CA CYS A 33 -6.01 -13.85 0.48
C CYS A 33 -6.56 -15.29 0.39
N PRO A 34 -6.70 -16.04 1.50
CA PRO A 34 -7.18 -17.42 1.47
C PRO A 34 -8.67 -17.57 1.15
N ALA A 35 -9.47 -16.51 1.32
CA ALA A 35 -10.90 -16.54 1.09
C ALA A 35 -11.44 -15.18 0.63
N THR A 36 -12.61 -15.20 -0.01
CA THR A 36 -13.33 -14.00 -0.44
C THR A 36 -14.81 -14.17 -0.09
N VAL A 37 -15.39 -13.16 0.56
CA VAL A 37 -16.84 -13.10 0.81
C VAL A 37 -17.56 -12.98 -0.52
N VAL A 38 -18.48 -13.92 -0.78
CA VAL A 38 -19.27 -13.95 -2.02
C VAL A 38 -20.10 -12.68 -2.17
N THR A 39 -20.29 -12.25 -3.42
CA THR A 39 -20.95 -10.99 -3.80
C THR A 39 -22.27 -10.78 -3.05
N GLY A 40 -23.14 -11.78 -3.03
CA GLY A 40 -24.45 -11.74 -2.35
C GLY A 40 -24.42 -11.59 -0.83
N GLN A 41 -23.25 -11.65 -0.19
CA GLN A 41 -23.08 -11.55 1.27
C GLN A 41 -22.18 -10.40 1.72
N ARG A 42 -21.58 -9.64 0.77
CA ARG A 42 -20.69 -8.51 1.08
C ARG A 42 -21.36 -7.40 1.90
N TRP A 43 -22.69 -7.27 1.83
CA TRP A 43 -23.45 -6.28 2.63
C TRP A 43 -23.21 -6.41 4.14
N LYS A 44 -22.91 -7.62 4.63
CA LYS A 44 -22.63 -7.87 6.05
C LYS A 44 -21.37 -7.15 6.53
N LEU A 45 -20.40 -6.93 5.64
CA LEU A 45 -19.16 -6.23 5.96
C LEU A 45 -19.44 -4.79 6.42
N GLY A 46 -20.44 -4.14 5.82
CA GLY A 46 -20.86 -2.79 6.22
C GLY A 46 -21.73 -2.72 7.48
N GLN A 47 -21.96 -3.85 8.16
CA GLN A 47 -22.72 -3.91 9.41
C GLN A 47 -21.86 -4.25 10.62
N LEU A 48 -20.59 -4.63 10.42
CA LEU A 48 -19.68 -5.03 11.49
C LEU A 48 -19.29 -3.82 12.35
N ARG A 49 -19.18 -4.05 13.66
CA ARG A 49 -18.70 -3.11 14.67
C ARG A 49 -17.57 -3.74 15.49
N PRO A 50 -16.67 -2.93 16.08
CA PRO A 50 -15.69 -3.45 17.04
C PRO A 50 -16.36 -4.31 18.11
N GLY A 51 -15.81 -5.49 18.38
CA GLY A 51 -16.36 -6.48 19.32
C GLY A 51 -17.32 -7.51 18.70
N ASP A 52 -17.77 -7.32 17.45
CA ASP A 52 -18.58 -8.32 16.76
C ASP A 52 -17.80 -9.63 16.51
N THR A 53 -18.53 -10.75 16.51
CA THR A 53 -17.97 -12.06 16.15
C THR A 53 -18.53 -12.53 14.81
N VAL A 54 -17.65 -13.06 13.96
CA VAL A 54 -18.01 -13.56 12.63
C VAL A 54 -17.49 -14.98 12.42
N ARG A 55 -18.19 -15.74 11.57
CA ARG A 55 -17.76 -17.08 11.13
C ARG A 55 -17.87 -17.17 9.61
N PHE A 56 -16.76 -17.50 8.96
CA PHE A 56 -16.76 -17.78 7.52
C PHE A 56 -17.40 -19.14 7.24
N VAL A 57 -18.27 -19.18 6.23
CA VAL A 57 -19.01 -20.36 5.81
C VAL A 57 -18.61 -20.70 4.37
N PRO A 58 -17.97 -21.86 4.12
CA PRO A 58 -17.54 -22.22 2.77
C PRO A 58 -18.75 -22.61 1.92
N VAL A 59 -18.84 -22.02 0.72
CA VAL A 59 -19.94 -22.27 -0.22
C VAL A 59 -19.46 -22.74 -1.60
N THR A 60 -20.31 -23.48 -2.30
CA THR A 60 -20.16 -23.81 -3.73
C THR A 60 -20.47 -22.60 -4.63
N THR A 61 -20.10 -22.69 -5.92
CA THR A 61 -20.43 -21.66 -6.92
C THR A 61 -21.94 -21.53 -7.11
N GLU A 62 -22.67 -22.65 -7.07
CA GLU A 62 -24.12 -22.71 -7.18
C GLU A 62 -24.79 -22.01 -5.99
N SER A 63 -24.32 -22.25 -4.76
CA SER A 63 -24.81 -21.56 -3.57
C SER A 63 -24.45 -20.08 -3.56
N ALA A 64 -23.25 -19.70 -4.04
CA ALA A 64 -22.90 -18.29 -4.21
C ALA A 64 -23.89 -17.57 -5.15
N ALA A 65 -24.26 -18.19 -6.27
CA ALA A 65 -25.25 -17.65 -7.20
C ALA A 65 -26.65 -17.57 -6.57
N ALA A 66 -27.05 -18.56 -5.78
CA ALA A 66 -28.32 -18.53 -5.04
C ALA A 66 -28.35 -17.39 -3.99
N LEU A 67 -27.25 -17.20 -3.25
CA LEU A 67 -27.09 -16.13 -2.27
C LEU A 67 -27.10 -14.75 -2.92
N ARG A 68 -26.58 -14.59 -4.14
CA ARG A 68 -26.67 -13.35 -4.91
C ARG A 68 -28.11 -12.99 -5.27
N ARG A 69 -28.90 -13.98 -5.73
CA ARG A 69 -30.32 -13.79 -6.04
C ARG A 69 -31.20 -13.57 -4.79
N ALA A 70 -30.78 -14.06 -3.63
CA ALA A 70 -31.49 -13.89 -2.36
C ALA A 70 -30.55 -13.55 -1.18
N PRO A 71 -30.02 -12.30 -1.10
CA PRO A 71 -28.97 -11.90 -0.13
C PRO A 71 -29.34 -12.05 1.35
N ALA A 72 -30.64 -12.05 1.67
CA ALA A 72 -31.15 -12.25 3.03
C ALA A 72 -31.07 -13.72 3.50
N THR A 73 -30.83 -14.66 2.58
CA THR A 73 -30.73 -16.09 2.91
C THR A 73 -29.49 -16.33 3.77
N ALA A 74 -29.66 -17.05 4.87
CA ALA A 74 -28.54 -17.45 5.72
C ALA A 74 -27.63 -18.44 4.96
N PRO A 75 -26.32 -18.16 4.81
CA PRO A 75 -25.40 -19.06 4.13
C PRO A 75 -25.27 -20.36 4.94
N ARG A 76 -25.23 -21.48 4.24
CA ARG A 76 -25.00 -22.81 4.82
C ARG A 76 -23.75 -23.40 4.20
N ALA A 77 -22.96 -24.09 5.01
CA ALA A 77 -21.80 -24.81 4.50
C ALA A 77 -22.28 -25.96 3.62
N ASP A 78 -21.99 -25.89 2.33
CA ASP A 78 -22.31 -26.92 1.34
C ASP A 78 -21.07 -27.39 0.56
N ARG A 79 -19.90 -26.90 0.96
CA ARG A 79 -18.60 -27.28 0.42
C ARG A 79 -17.70 -27.82 1.52
N GLY A 80 -16.96 -28.89 1.21
CA GLY A 80 -15.90 -29.41 2.08
C GLY A 80 -14.70 -28.44 2.20
N PRO A 81 -13.70 -28.77 3.03
CA PRO A 81 -12.47 -27.99 3.13
C PRO A 81 -11.80 -27.77 1.76
N VAL A 82 -11.30 -26.56 1.52
CA VAL A 82 -10.58 -26.22 0.29
C VAL A 82 -9.21 -26.90 0.32
N VAL A 83 -9.07 -28.02 -0.38
CA VAL A 83 -7.81 -28.78 -0.47
C VAL A 83 -7.07 -28.56 -1.80
N ASP A 84 -7.73 -27.93 -2.78
CA ASP A 84 -7.19 -27.67 -4.13
C ASP A 84 -6.42 -26.33 -4.23
N GLY A 85 -6.26 -25.61 -3.11
CA GLY A 85 -5.61 -24.30 -3.06
C GLY A 85 -6.33 -23.23 -3.89
N GLY A 86 -7.63 -23.41 -4.15
CA GLY A 86 -8.41 -22.49 -4.98
C GLY A 86 -8.15 -22.63 -6.49
N VAL A 87 -7.33 -23.59 -6.91
CA VAL A 87 -6.91 -23.77 -8.31
C VAL A 87 -8.05 -24.35 -9.15
N LEU A 88 -8.30 -23.71 -10.30
CA LEU A 88 -9.29 -24.13 -11.31
C LEU A 88 -8.63 -24.82 -12.49
N ALA A 89 -7.46 -24.35 -12.92
CA ALA A 89 -6.70 -24.93 -14.02
C ALA A 89 -5.19 -24.70 -13.84
N ARG A 90 -4.39 -25.58 -14.43
CA ARG A 90 -2.94 -25.41 -14.56
C ARG A 90 -2.51 -25.73 -15.98
N LEU A 91 -1.65 -24.88 -16.53
CA LEU A 91 -0.94 -25.15 -17.77
C LEU A 91 0.55 -25.27 -17.43
N PRO A 92 1.23 -26.36 -17.82
CA PRO A 92 2.67 -26.45 -17.64
C PRO A 92 3.39 -25.42 -18.51
N GLU A 93 4.60 -25.08 -18.08
CA GLU A 93 5.53 -24.29 -18.87
C GLU A 93 5.87 -24.99 -20.19
N THR A 94 6.03 -24.20 -21.24
CA THR A 94 6.50 -24.62 -22.56
C THR A 94 7.67 -23.72 -22.98
N GLY A 95 8.31 -24.01 -24.12
CA GLY A 95 9.41 -23.17 -24.63
C GLY A 95 9.01 -21.70 -24.92
N THR A 96 7.71 -21.42 -25.08
CA THR A 96 7.20 -20.09 -25.46
C THR A 96 6.29 -19.44 -24.42
N ARG A 97 5.84 -20.21 -23.42
CA ARG A 97 4.86 -19.78 -22.41
C ARG A 97 5.29 -20.24 -21.01
N PRO A 98 5.32 -19.33 -20.01
CA PRO A 98 5.56 -19.73 -18.63
C PRO A 98 4.44 -20.64 -18.10
N SER A 99 4.64 -21.30 -16.97
CA SER A 99 3.53 -22.03 -16.33
C SER A 99 2.39 -21.09 -15.95
N VAL A 100 1.15 -21.56 -16.03
CA VAL A 100 -0.06 -20.78 -15.73
C VAL A 100 -0.87 -21.47 -14.65
N THR A 101 -1.32 -20.74 -13.64
CA THR A 101 -2.26 -21.22 -12.63
C THR A 101 -3.46 -20.29 -12.58
N CYS A 102 -4.64 -20.81 -12.89
CA CYS A 102 -5.89 -20.06 -12.77
C CYS A 102 -6.55 -20.41 -11.43
N ARG A 103 -6.94 -19.40 -10.65
CA ARG A 103 -7.54 -19.55 -9.31
C ARG A 103 -8.86 -18.83 -9.19
N ARG A 104 -9.71 -19.35 -8.30
CA ARG A 104 -10.88 -18.63 -7.78
C ARG A 104 -10.41 -17.44 -6.94
N SER A 105 -11.06 -16.30 -7.11
CA SER A 105 -10.82 -15.09 -6.33
C SER A 105 -12.14 -14.43 -5.89
N GLY A 106 -13.07 -15.24 -5.39
CA GLY A 106 -14.48 -14.87 -5.24
C GLY A 106 -15.37 -15.51 -6.31
N ASP A 107 -16.67 -15.19 -6.30
CA ASP A 107 -17.63 -15.66 -7.30
C ASP A 107 -17.74 -14.73 -8.52
N ASP A 108 -17.10 -13.56 -8.47
CA ASP A 108 -17.09 -12.50 -9.49
C ASP A 108 -15.69 -12.19 -10.06
N ASN A 109 -14.70 -13.03 -9.79
CA ASN A 109 -13.33 -12.80 -10.26
C ASN A 109 -12.60 -14.10 -10.62
N LEU A 110 -11.74 -14.05 -11.64
CA LEU A 110 -10.75 -15.08 -11.97
C LEU A 110 -9.34 -14.51 -11.83
N LEU A 111 -8.46 -15.19 -11.10
CA LEU A 111 -7.06 -14.80 -10.97
C LEU A 111 -6.17 -15.72 -11.79
N VAL A 112 -5.44 -15.17 -12.75
CA VAL A 112 -4.44 -15.87 -13.57
C VAL A 112 -3.06 -15.54 -13.02
N GLU A 113 -2.24 -16.55 -12.75
CA GLU A 113 -0.88 -16.41 -12.20
C GLU A 113 0.16 -17.07 -13.11
N TYR A 114 1.28 -16.39 -13.38
CA TYR A 114 2.32 -16.89 -14.29
C TYR A 114 3.64 -17.25 -13.59
N GLY A 115 4.22 -18.41 -13.90
CA GLY A 115 5.57 -18.78 -13.52
C GLY A 115 5.79 -19.02 -12.02
N PRO A 116 7.04 -19.11 -11.55
CA PRO A 116 7.36 -19.21 -10.12
C PRO A 116 7.13 -17.87 -9.38
N MET A 117 7.23 -17.89 -8.04
CA MET A 117 7.14 -16.69 -7.19
C MET A 117 8.47 -15.91 -7.25
N GLN A 118 8.72 -15.26 -8.39
CA GLN A 118 9.93 -14.47 -8.64
C GLN A 118 9.59 -13.16 -9.36
N LEU A 119 10.40 -12.12 -9.13
CA LEU A 119 10.34 -10.88 -9.89
C LEU A 119 11.00 -11.11 -11.25
N ASP A 120 10.18 -11.40 -12.26
CA ASP A 120 10.59 -11.62 -13.63
C ASP A 120 9.72 -10.77 -14.58
N LEU A 121 10.38 -9.88 -15.33
CA LEU A 121 9.71 -8.97 -16.26
C LEU A 121 9.02 -9.72 -17.40
N ALA A 122 9.48 -10.93 -17.75
CA ALA A 122 8.83 -11.79 -18.73
C ALA A 122 7.40 -12.16 -18.29
N LEU A 123 7.22 -12.49 -17.02
CA LEU A 123 5.92 -12.82 -16.45
C LEU A 123 4.98 -11.62 -16.50
N ARG A 124 5.49 -10.41 -16.20
CA ARG A 124 4.69 -9.18 -16.30
C ARG A 124 4.30 -8.83 -17.74
N MET A 125 5.19 -9.05 -18.70
CA MET A 125 4.86 -8.88 -20.12
C MET A 125 3.81 -9.88 -20.57
N ARG A 126 3.87 -11.14 -20.08
CA ARG A 126 2.84 -12.14 -20.36
C ARG A 126 1.46 -11.74 -19.81
N VAL A 127 1.42 -11.21 -18.58
CA VAL A 127 0.20 -10.61 -17.98
C VAL A 127 -0.37 -9.53 -18.89
N HIS A 128 0.47 -8.65 -19.44
CA HIS A 128 0.01 -7.59 -20.33
C HIS A 128 -0.57 -8.14 -21.62
N ALA A 129 0.12 -9.08 -22.26
CA ALA A 129 -0.34 -9.69 -23.50
C ALA A 129 -1.72 -10.34 -23.33
N LEU A 130 -1.96 -11.04 -22.21
CA LEU A 130 -3.28 -11.58 -21.89
C LEU A 130 -4.31 -10.47 -21.68
N ALA A 131 -3.98 -9.44 -20.90
CA ALA A 131 -4.89 -8.33 -20.62
C ALA A 131 -5.31 -7.58 -21.89
N GLU A 132 -4.36 -7.26 -22.78
CA GLU A 132 -4.66 -6.61 -24.06
C GLU A 132 -5.49 -7.49 -24.98
N ALA A 133 -5.18 -8.78 -25.06
CA ALA A 133 -5.95 -9.72 -25.87
C ALA A 133 -7.39 -9.87 -25.37
N LEU A 134 -7.61 -9.96 -24.04
CA LEU A 134 -8.95 -10.00 -23.46
C LEU A 134 -9.71 -8.69 -23.66
N ALA A 135 -9.05 -7.54 -23.47
CA ALA A 135 -9.65 -6.23 -23.70
C ALA A 135 -10.10 -6.07 -25.17
N ALA A 136 -9.30 -6.55 -26.12
CA ALA A 136 -9.61 -6.50 -27.54
C ALA A 136 -10.82 -7.36 -27.95
N LEU A 137 -11.14 -8.41 -27.18
CA LEU A 137 -12.34 -9.23 -27.42
C LEU A 137 -13.64 -8.51 -27.05
N GLY A 138 -13.59 -7.53 -26.14
CA GLY A 138 -14.77 -6.79 -25.69
C GLY A 138 -15.89 -7.69 -25.14
N LEU A 139 -15.52 -8.66 -24.30
CA LEU A 139 -16.45 -9.67 -23.79
C LEU A 139 -17.53 -9.05 -22.91
N ASP A 140 -18.80 -9.28 -23.26
CA ASP A 140 -19.93 -8.94 -22.40
C ASP A 140 -19.78 -9.64 -21.04
N GLY A 141 -19.89 -8.86 -19.96
CA GLY A 141 -19.74 -9.34 -18.60
C GLY A 141 -18.35 -9.14 -17.99
N VAL A 142 -17.29 -8.87 -18.75
CA VAL A 142 -16.01 -8.44 -18.15
C VAL A 142 -16.13 -7.00 -17.67
N LEU A 143 -15.94 -6.79 -16.37
CA LEU A 143 -16.08 -5.48 -15.73
C LEU A 143 -14.76 -4.74 -15.58
N ASP A 144 -13.69 -5.48 -15.26
CA ASP A 144 -12.36 -4.89 -15.06
C ASP A 144 -11.24 -5.91 -15.32
N LEU A 145 -10.07 -5.39 -15.69
CA LEU A 145 -8.84 -6.14 -15.92
C LEU A 145 -7.71 -5.50 -15.11
N THR A 146 -7.40 -6.10 -13.96
CA THR A 146 -6.44 -5.54 -13.01
C THR A 146 -5.13 -6.33 -13.06
N PRO A 147 -4.05 -5.80 -13.65
CA PRO A 147 -2.77 -6.48 -13.68
C PRO A 147 -2.01 -6.33 -12.36
N GLY A 148 -1.49 -7.44 -11.84
CA GLY A 148 -0.45 -7.49 -10.82
C GLY A 148 0.95 -7.63 -11.42
N ILE A 149 1.93 -7.95 -10.58
CA ILE A 149 3.32 -8.15 -11.03
C ILE A 149 3.45 -9.39 -11.92
N ARG A 150 2.84 -10.51 -11.52
CA ARG A 150 2.88 -11.80 -12.24
C ARG A 150 1.49 -12.44 -12.33
N SER A 151 0.45 -11.63 -12.19
CA SER A 151 -0.93 -12.08 -12.19
C SER A 151 -1.85 -11.10 -12.92
N LEU A 152 -2.99 -11.59 -13.39
CA LEU A 152 -4.09 -10.79 -13.90
C LEU A 152 -5.36 -11.21 -13.16
N GLN A 153 -6.03 -10.26 -12.50
CA GLN A 153 -7.39 -10.46 -12.04
C GLN A 153 -8.36 -9.96 -13.11
N ILE A 154 -9.35 -10.79 -13.40
CA ILE A 154 -10.41 -10.48 -14.35
C ILE A 154 -11.71 -10.46 -13.55
N GLN A 155 -12.25 -9.26 -13.34
CA GLN A 155 -13.54 -9.08 -12.69
C GLN A 155 -14.65 -9.28 -13.71
N THR A 156 -15.67 -10.06 -13.34
CA THR A 156 -16.79 -10.38 -14.20
C THR A 156 -18.12 -10.10 -13.48
N ASP A 157 -19.15 -9.75 -14.23
CA ASP A 157 -20.54 -9.89 -13.82
C ASP A 157 -20.88 -11.39 -13.91
N PRO A 158 -21.02 -12.10 -12.78
CA PRO A 158 -21.25 -13.54 -12.78
C PRO A 158 -22.65 -13.94 -13.29
N ASP A 159 -23.59 -13.00 -13.46
CA ASP A 159 -24.89 -13.27 -14.07
C ASP A 159 -24.85 -13.17 -15.60
N LEU A 160 -23.86 -12.45 -16.16
CA LEU A 160 -23.64 -12.33 -17.62
C LEU A 160 -22.57 -13.30 -18.13
N LEU A 161 -21.44 -13.39 -17.43
CA LEU A 161 -20.31 -14.23 -17.80
C LEU A 161 -19.83 -15.02 -16.56
N PRO A 162 -20.35 -16.25 -16.37
CA PRO A 162 -19.94 -17.11 -15.26
C PRO A 162 -18.45 -17.44 -15.28
N GLN A 163 -17.83 -17.55 -14.10
CA GLN A 163 -16.38 -17.81 -13.95
C GLN A 163 -15.88 -19.04 -14.73
N ARG A 164 -16.71 -20.07 -14.89
CA ARG A 164 -16.36 -21.26 -15.68
C ARG A 164 -16.21 -20.94 -17.16
N GLU A 165 -17.12 -20.16 -17.72
CA GLU A 165 -17.07 -19.75 -19.13
C GLU A 165 -15.91 -18.78 -19.36
N LEU A 166 -15.69 -17.84 -18.43
CA LEU A 166 -14.51 -16.98 -18.45
C LEU A 166 -13.19 -17.79 -18.45
N LEU A 167 -13.10 -18.83 -17.62
CA LEU A 167 -11.92 -19.71 -17.59
C LEU A 167 -11.66 -20.36 -18.95
N GLU A 168 -12.69 -20.87 -19.62
CA GLU A 168 -12.55 -21.47 -20.96
C GLU A 168 -12.06 -20.46 -22.00
N VAL A 169 -12.55 -19.22 -21.94
CA VAL A 169 -12.07 -18.13 -22.81
C VAL A 169 -10.62 -17.78 -22.51
N VAL A 170 -10.25 -17.62 -21.25
CA VAL A 170 -8.88 -17.28 -20.84
C VAL A 170 -7.88 -18.34 -21.29
N LEU A 171 -8.20 -19.63 -21.10
CA LEU A 171 -7.31 -20.71 -21.53
C LEU A 171 -7.11 -20.72 -23.06
N ARG A 172 -8.17 -20.43 -23.83
CA ARG A 172 -8.10 -20.32 -25.28
C ARG A 172 -7.26 -19.12 -25.74
N VAL A 173 -7.45 -17.96 -25.12
CA VAL A 173 -6.67 -16.76 -25.43
C VAL A 173 -5.20 -16.99 -25.11
N GLU A 174 -4.89 -17.58 -23.96
CA GLU A 174 -3.54 -17.90 -23.51
C GLU A 174 -2.77 -18.81 -24.50
N GLU A 175 -3.45 -19.76 -25.13
CA GLU A 175 -2.87 -20.61 -26.18
C GLU A 175 -2.52 -19.85 -27.47
N GLY A 176 -3.25 -18.77 -27.76
CA GLY A 176 -3.06 -17.96 -28.97
C GLY A 176 -2.09 -16.79 -28.84
N LEU A 177 -1.60 -16.49 -27.62
CA LEU A 177 -0.65 -15.40 -27.40
C LEU A 177 0.73 -15.69 -28.02
N PRO A 178 1.44 -14.67 -28.54
CA PRO A 178 2.78 -14.82 -29.11
C PRO A 178 3.79 -15.34 -28.07
N ALA A 179 4.96 -15.80 -28.51
CA ALA A 179 5.97 -16.30 -27.58
C ALA A 179 6.42 -15.19 -26.62
N THR A 180 6.65 -15.54 -25.35
CA THR A 180 6.91 -14.55 -24.30
C THR A 180 8.15 -13.72 -24.57
N ASP A 181 9.18 -14.33 -25.18
CA ASP A 181 10.45 -13.74 -25.56
C ASP A 181 10.40 -12.80 -26.77
N GLU A 182 9.34 -12.90 -27.56
CA GLU A 182 9.06 -12.02 -28.70
C GLU A 182 8.24 -10.77 -28.30
N LEU A 183 7.80 -10.67 -27.04
CA LEU A 183 6.95 -9.57 -26.59
C LEU A 183 7.70 -8.24 -26.62
N VAL A 184 7.04 -7.23 -27.20
CA VAL A 184 7.49 -5.84 -27.26
C VAL A 184 6.29 -4.95 -26.91
N VAL A 185 6.52 -3.96 -26.05
CA VAL A 185 5.47 -3.03 -25.59
C VAL A 185 5.90 -1.57 -25.78
N PRO A 186 4.97 -0.64 -26.03
CA PRO A 186 5.25 0.79 -25.91
C PRO A 186 5.79 1.11 -24.52
N SER A 187 6.85 1.91 -24.45
CA SER A 187 7.55 2.20 -23.20
C SER A 187 8.22 3.56 -23.28
N ARG A 188 7.50 4.57 -22.79
CA ARG A 188 7.98 5.96 -22.77
C ARG A 188 8.99 6.14 -21.64
N VAL A 189 10.02 6.95 -21.85
CA VAL A 189 10.87 7.42 -20.75
C VAL A 189 10.30 8.74 -20.24
N VAL A 190 9.87 8.76 -18.97
CA VAL A 190 9.28 9.93 -18.31
C VAL A 190 10.29 10.48 -17.31
N HIS A 191 10.78 11.70 -17.55
CA HIS A 191 11.76 12.36 -16.68
C HIS A 191 11.03 13.18 -15.61
N LEU A 192 11.14 12.76 -14.36
CA LEU A 192 10.46 13.38 -13.22
C LEU A 192 11.45 14.05 -12.26
N PRO A 193 11.10 15.21 -11.68
CA PRO A 193 11.90 15.83 -10.64
C PRO A 193 11.82 15.01 -9.34
N LEU A 194 12.93 14.86 -8.62
CA LEU A 194 12.96 14.24 -7.30
C LEU A 194 13.69 15.16 -6.31
N SER A 195 12.96 15.61 -5.29
CA SER A 195 13.56 16.24 -4.10
C SER A 195 14.06 15.12 -3.19
N TRP A 196 15.38 14.97 -3.10
CA TRP A 196 16.03 13.93 -2.29
C TRP A 196 15.89 14.22 -0.80
N ASP A 197 15.50 13.22 -0.01
CA ASP A 197 15.30 13.35 1.44
C ASP A 197 14.44 14.59 1.80
N ASP A 198 13.27 14.66 1.14
CA ASP A 198 12.38 15.83 1.18
C ASP A 198 11.83 16.10 2.59
N PRO A 199 11.66 17.38 2.99
CA PRO A 199 11.10 17.73 4.30
C PRO A 199 9.79 17.04 4.65
N ALA A 200 8.88 16.85 3.69
CA ALA A 200 7.60 16.20 3.95
C ALA A 200 7.74 14.69 4.22
N THR A 201 8.75 14.04 3.63
CA THR A 201 9.06 12.63 3.95
C THR A 201 9.70 12.50 5.32
N ARG A 202 10.55 13.45 5.73
CA ARG A 202 11.11 13.48 7.09
C ARG A 202 10.03 13.68 8.14
N GLU A 203 9.09 14.59 7.88
CA GLU A 203 7.92 14.78 8.74
C GLU A 203 7.13 13.47 8.90
N ALA A 204 6.90 12.71 7.82
CA ALA A 204 6.22 11.42 7.92
C ALA A 204 7.00 10.39 8.76
N ILE A 205 8.34 10.41 8.72
CA ILE A 205 9.18 9.55 9.57
C ILE A 205 9.12 10.00 11.03
N GLU A 206 9.28 11.29 11.29
CA GLU A 206 9.17 11.88 12.63
C GLU A 206 7.81 11.56 13.24
N ARG A 207 6.74 11.65 12.43
CA ARG A 207 5.41 11.30 12.87
C ARG A 207 5.33 9.83 13.27
N TYR A 208 5.81 8.94 12.41
CA TYR A 208 5.83 7.51 12.71
C TYR A 208 6.60 7.18 14.00
N VAL A 209 7.76 7.80 14.21
CA VAL A 209 8.58 7.60 15.42
C VAL A 209 7.83 8.06 16.67
N ALA A 210 7.13 9.19 16.62
CA ALA A 210 6.46 9.76 17.79
C ALA A 210 5.18 9.01 18.21
N GLY A 211 4.38 8.49 17.27
CA GLY A 211 3.06 7.92 17.58
C GLY A 211 2.86 6.45 17.24
N VAL A 212 3.79 5.82 16.52
CA VAL A 212 3.64 4.42 16.08
C VAL A 212 4.76 3.54 16.63
N ARG A 213 6.01 3.88 16.32
CA ARG A 213 7.16 3.07 16.72
C ARG A 213 8.46 3.85 16.68
N ASP A 214 9.01 4.14 17.85
CA ASP A 214 10.19 4.97 18.05
C ASP A 214 11.52 4.25 17.81
N ASP A 215 11.53 2.92 17.86
CA ASP A 215 12.75 2.11 17.79
C ASP A 215 12.81 1.16 16.59
N ALA A 216 12.06 1.48 15.54
CA ALA A 216 12.09 0.70 14.31
C ALA A 216 13.49 0.74 13.66
N PRO A 217 14.04 -0.41 13.17
CA PRO A 217 15.39 -0.46 12.59
C PRO A 217 15.63 0.44 11.36
N TRP A 218 14.55 0.88 10.72
CA TRP A 218 14.56 1.78 9.56
C TRP A 218 14.42 3.27 9.92
N CYS A 219 14.31 3.59 11.20
CA CYS A 219 14.28 4.94 11.75
C CYS A 219 15.60 5.24 12.50
N PRO A 220 16.02 6.51 12.60
CA PRO A 220 15.35 7.73 12.13
C PRO A 220 15.58 8.05 10.65
N SER A 221 16.39 7.26 9.92
CA SER A 221 16.70 7.52 8.51
C SER A 221 16.46 6.29 7.65
N ASN A 222 15.41 6.36 6.81
CA ASN A 222 15.13 5.31 5.82
C ASN A 222 16.28 5.14 4.82
N ILE A 223 16.92 6.23 4.42
CA ILE A 223 18.02 6.22 3.45
C ILE A 223 19.25 5.54 4.04
N GLU A 224 19.58 5.80 5.30
CA GLU A 224 20.68 5.10 5.97
C GLU A 224 20.35 3.60 6.13
N PHE A 225 19.10 3.25 6.45
CA PHE A 225 18.66 1.87 6.47
C PHE A 225 18.83 1.19 5.11
N ILE A 226 18.39 1.84 4.02
CA ILE A 226 18.57 1.36 2.64
C ILE A 226 20.05 1.09 2.36
N ARG A 227 20.95 2.02 2.73
CA ARG A 227 22.39 1.84 2.58
C ARG A 227 22.86 0.56 3.29
N ARG A 228 22.53 0.43 4.58
CA ARG A 228 22.99 -0.66 5.45
C ARG A 228 22.52 -2.03 4.94
N VAL A 229 21.22 -2.17 4.71
CA VAL A 229 20.62 -3.46 4.32
C VAL A 229 21.05 -3.93 2.93
N ASN A 230 21.54 -3.01 2.08
CA ASN A 230 22.07 -3.32 0.75
C ASN A 230 23.60 -3.44 0.70
N GLY A 231 24.30 -3.23 1.81
CA GLY A 231 25.76 -3.34 1.86
C GLY A 231 26.46 -2.27 1.03
N LEU A 232 25.90 -1.06 1.00
CA LEU A 232 26.50 0.11 0.36
C LEU A 232 27.41 0.86 1.34
N ASP A 233 28.47 1.47 0.81
CA ASP A 233 29.50 2.11 1.63
C ASP A 233 29.00 3.43 2.21
N THR A 234 28.26 4.20 1.41
CA THR A 234 27.80 5.55 1.76
C THR A 234 26.34 5.80 1.40
N VAL A 235 25.73 6.81 2.04
CA VAL A 235 24.41 7.31 1.63
C VAL A 235 24.42 7.89 0.21
N ASP A 236 25.56 8.41 -0.23
CA ASP A 236 25.74 8.91 -1.61
C ASP A 236 25.64 7.77 -2.64
N ASP A 237 26.04 6.55 -2.29
CA ASP A 237 25.84 5.38 -3.16
C ASP A 237 24.35 5.06 -3.35
N VAL A 238 23.53 5.28 -2.31
CA VAL A 238 22.06 5.16 -2.42
C VAL A 238 21.53 6.22 -3.38
N TYR A 239 21.95 7.47 -3.20
CA TYR A 239 21.58 8.59 -4.08
C TYR A 239 21.90 8.25 -5.54
N ARG A 240 23.15 7.89 -5.84
CA ARG A 240 23.57 7.55 -7.21
C ARG A 240 22.78 6.38 -7.77
N THR A 241 22.60 5.31 -6.98
CA THR A 241 21.81 4.16 -7.40
C THR A 241 20.37 4.54 -7.75
N VAL A 242 19.76 5.47 -7.01
CA VAL A 242 18.40 5.95 -7.29
C VAL A 242 18.34 6.82 -8.55
N PHE A 243 19.26 7.77 -8.70
CA PHE A 243 19.23 8.72 -9.83
C PHE A 243 19.76 8.13 -11.14
N ASP A 244 20.65 7.13 -11.10
CA ASP A 244 21.19 6.46 -12.29
C ASP A 244 20.25 5.35 -12.82
N ALA A 245 19.21 5.01 -12.07
CA ALA A 245 18.27 3.96 -12.42
C ALA A 245 17.20 4.38 -13.45
N GLU A 246 16.75 3.39 -14.21
CA GLU A 246 15.58 3.49 -15.07
C GLU A 246 14.54 2.50 -14.56
N TYR A 247 13.42 3.04 -14.06
CA TYR A 247 12.41 2.25 -13.34
C TYR A 247 11.24 1.90 -14.25
N LEU A 248 11.10 0.63 -14.61
CA LEU A 248 9.98 0.14 -15.41
C LEU A 248 8.72 0.03 -14.54
N VAL A 249 7.67 0.76 -14.91
CA VAL A 249 6.34 0.70 -14.26
C VAL A 249 5.68 -0.63 -14.59
N LEU A 250 5.49 -1.45 -13.57
CA LEU A 250 4.86 -2.76 -13.69
C LEU A 250 3.35 -2.67 -13.46
N GLY A 251 2.90 -1.84 -12.52
CA GLY A 251 1.48 -1.71 -12.19
C GLY A 251 1.14 -0.30 -11.75
N LEU A 252 -0.15 -0.04 -11.58
CA LEU A 252 -0.69 1.22 -11.08
C LEU A 252 -1.63 0.91 -9.91
N GLY A 253 -1.70 1.83 -8.95
CA GLY A 253 -2.51 1.68 -7.74
C GLY A 253 -1.79 1.04 -6.55
N ASP A 254 -0.47 1.15 -6.45
CA ASP A 254 0.35 0.71 -5.28
C ASP A 254 0.91 1.93 -4.49
N VAL A 255 0.14 2.57 -3.60
CA VAL A 255 -1.27 2.30 -3.31
C VAL A 255 -2.16 3.48 -3.74
N TYR A 256 -3.32 3.14 -4.33
CA TYR A 256 -4.36 4.06 -4.81
C TYR A 256 -3.97 4.97 -5.98
N LEU A 257 -4.99 5.58 -6.60
CA LEU A 257 -4.92 6.74 -7.50
C LEU A 257 -3.72 6.76 -8.47
N GLY A 258 -3.54 5.70 -9.26
CA GLY A 258 -2.51 5.65 -10.29
C GLY A 258 -1.06 5.62 -9.77
N ALA A 259 -0.85 5.40 -8.47
CA ALA A 259 0.48 5.24 -7.87
C ALA A 259 1.23 4.10 -8.58
N PRO A 260 2.35 4.38 -9.27
CA PRO A 260 3.09 3.35 -9.99
C PRO A 260 3.79 2.42 -9.00
N VAL A 261 3.74 1.11 -9.25
CA VAL A 261 4.75 0.17 -8.75
C VAL A 261 5.75 -0.06 -9.87
N ALA A 262 7.01 0.27 -9.63
CA ALA A 262 8.07 0.18 -10.62
C ALA A 262 9.27 -0.58 -10.08
N THR A 263 10.12 -1.12 -10.95
CA THR A 263 11.39 -1.73 -10.55
C THR A 263 12.50 -1.29 -11.50
N PRO A 264 13.74 -1.09 -11.01
CA PRO A 264 14.87 -0.86 -11.89
C PRO A 264 15.06 -1.96 -12.93
N LEU A 265 15.26 -1.54 -14.18
CA LEU A 265 15.61 -2.45 -15.28
C LEU A 265 16.92 -3.17 -14.96
N ASP A 266 17.97 -2.41 -14.63
CA ASP A 266 19.25 -2.97 -14.19
C ASP A 266 19.10 -3.63 -12.80
N PRO A 267 19.33 -4.95 -12.66
CA PRO A 267 19.28 -5.60 -11.36
C PRO A 267 20.26 -5.05 -10.33
N ARG A 268 21.32 -4.36 -10.76
CA ARG A 268 22.30 -3.70 -9.88
C ARG A 268 21.75 -2.43 -9.22
N HIS A 269 20.63 -1.91 -9.72
CA HIS A 269 19.96 -0.75 -9.12
C HIS A 269 18.77 -1.12 -8.23
N ARG A 270 18.44 -2.43 -8.13
CA ARG A 270 17.35 -2.92 -7.28
C ARG A 270 17.76 -2.93 -5.82
N LEU A 271 17.68 -1.76 -5.17
CA LEU A 271 17.82 -1.65 -3.73
C LEU A 271 16.67 -2.42 -3.07
N VAL A 272 17.01 -3.40 -2.23
CA VAL A 272 16.05 -4.25 -1.53
C VAL A 272 15.84 -3.70 -0.12
N THR A 273 14.59 -3.54 0.28
CA THR A 273 14.22 -3.08 1.62
C THR A 273 13.10 -3.93 2.21
N THR A 274 12.81 -3.76 3.49
CA THR A 274 11.54 -4.19 4.07
C THR A 274 10.49 -3.09 3.95
N LYS A 275 9.21 -3.49 3.92
CA LYS A 275 8.13 -2.55 4.24
C LYS A 275 8.12 -2.30 5.76
N TYR A 276 7.63 -1.14 6.18
CA TYR A 276 7.44 -0.77 7.59
C TYR A 276 6.59 -1.82 8.33
N ASN A 277 6.90 -2.06 9.60
CA ASN A 277 6.14 -2.93 10.50
C ASN A 277 5.95 -2.30 11.90
N PRO A 278 4.73 -1.85 12.26
CA PRO A 278 3.55 -1.71 11.40
C PRO A 278 3.74 -0.59 10.37
N ALA A 279 2.89 -0.54 9.34
CA ALA A 279 2.92 0.50 8.31
C ALA A 279 2.63 1.90 8.88
N ARG A 280 3.12 2.96 8.22
CA ARG A 280 2.75 4.33 8.59
C ARG A 280 1.26 4.55 8.30
N THR A 281 0.66 5.34 9.15
CA THR A 281 -0.73 5.79 9.01
C THR A 281 -0.87 7.01 8.12
N TRP A 282 0.18 7.85 8.06
CA TRP A 282 0.26 9.01 7.17
C TRP A 282 1.54 9.02 6.33
N THR A 283 1.42 9.49 5.10
CA THR A 283 2.47 9.67 4.10
C THR A 283 2.04 10.84 3.21
N ALA A 284 2.94 11.79 2.98
CA ALA A 284 2.65 12.95 2.15
C ALA A 284 2.44 12.57 0.68
N GLU A 285 1.58 13.31 -0.01
CA GLU A 285 1.28 13.11 -1.44
C GLU A 285 2.55 13.20 -2.31
N ASN A 286 2.72 12.22 -3.18
CA ASN A 286 3.83 11.99 -4.10
C ASN A 286 5.19 11.83 -3.41
N SER A 287 5.18 11.40 -2.15
CA SER A 287 6.37 10.77 -1.57
C SER A 287 6.80 9.59 -2.43
N VAL A 288 8.10 9.37 -2.53
CA VAL A 288 8.72 8.29 -3.30
C VAL A 288 9.38 7.35 -2.30
N GLY A 289 9.06 6.05 -2.41
CA GLY A 289 9.58 5.05 -1.50
C GLY A 289 10.01 3.76 -2.18
N ILE A 290 10.82 2.98 -1.47
CA ILE A 290 11.31 1.66 -1.87
C ILE A 290 10.80 0.61 -0.87
N GLY A 291 10.17 -0.45 -1.37
CA GLY A 291 9.60 -1.54 -0.58
C GLY A 291 9.85 -2.87 -1.26
N GLY A 292 10.61 -3.77 -0.62
CA GLY A 292 11.17 -4.91 -1.35
C GLY A 292 12.11 -4.40 -2.44
N ALA A 293 11.98 -4.90 -3.66
CA ALA A 293 12.73 -4.45 -4.84
C ALA A 293 11.93 -3.47 -5.72
N TYR A 294 10.87 -2.86 -5.18
CA TYR A 294 9.96 -1.98 -5.90
C TYR A 294 10.07 -0.55 -5.41
N LEU A 295 9.86 0.38 -6.33
CA LEU A 295 9.63 1.79 -6.08
C LEU A 295 8.14 2.09 -6.21
N CYS A 296 7.63 2.97 -5.34
CA CYS A 296 6.30 3.55 -5.48
C CYS A 296 6.33 5.09 -5.42
N VAL A 297 5.30 5.71 -6.01
CA VAL A 297 4.99 7.14 -5.83
C VAL A 297 3.57 7.26 -5.30
N TYR A 298 3.41 7.75 -4.06
CA TYR A 298 2.11 7.84 -3.41
C TYR A 298 1.20 8.84 -4.13
N GLY A 299 0.12 8.39 -4.76
CA GLY A 299 -0.76 9.25 -5.58
C GLY A 299 -1.60 10.25 -4.77
N MET A 300 -1.73 10.02 -3.47
CA MET A 300 -2.47 10.85 -2.50
C MET A 300 -1.80 10.78 -1.13
N GLU A 301 -2.22 11.65 -0.21
CA GLU A 301 -1.92 11.46 1.21
C GLU A 301 -2.64 10.22 1.75
N GLY A 302 -1.97 9.46 2.61
CA GLY A 302 -2.57 8.27 3.20
C GLY A 302 -1.56 7.32 3.85
N PRO A 303 -1.97 6.09 4.22
CA PRO A 303 -1.07 5.12 4.82
C PRO A 303 -0.03 4.61 3.82
N GLY A 304 1.14 4.22 4.33
CA GLY A 304 2.27 3.79 3.49
C GLY A 304 3.28 2.93 4.22
N GLY A 305 3.78 1.89 3.53
CA GLY A 305 4.77 0.96 4.07
C GLY A 305 6.17 1.07 3.48
N TYR A 306 6.39 1.86 2.43
CA TYR A 306 7.69 1.86 1.72
C TYR A 306 8.68 2.80 2.41
N GLN A 307 9.98 2.48 2.34
CA GLN A 307 11.07 3.29 2.88
C GLN A 307 11.29 4.53 2.02
N PHE A 308 11.26 5.74 2.58
CA PHE A 308 11.35 6.95 1.77
C PHE A 308 12.74 7.21 1.20
N VAL A 309 12.76 7.78 -0.01
CA VAL A 309 13.97 8.35 -0.64
C VAL A 309 13.80 9.84 -1.00
N GLY A 310 12.56 10.31 -1.16
CA GLY A 310 12.30 11.70 -1.52
C GLY A 310 10.84 11.95 -1.90
N ARG A 311 10.60 13.06 -2.61
CA ARG A 311 9.25 13.46 -3.08
C ARG A 311 9.30 13.98 -4.52
N THR A 312 8.23 13.78 -5.27
CA THR A 312 8.11 14.20 -6.68
C THR A 312 6.84 15.02 -6.93
N THR A 313 6.56 15.31 -8.19
CA THR A 313 5.35 15.99 -8.68
C THR A 313 4.14 15.04 -8.74
N GLN A 314 2.98 15.61 -9.02
CA GLN A 314 1.72 14.89 -9.12
C GLN A 314 1.78 13.79 -10.17
N VAL A 315 1.46 12.56 -9.73
CA VAL A 315 1.20 11.41 -10.62
C VAL A 315 -0.29 11.16 -10.84
N TRP A 316 -1.13 11.90 -10.10
CA TRP A 316 -2.59 11.87 -10.19
C TRP A 316 -3.17 13.28 -10.33
N SER A 317 -4.17 13.44 -11.17
CA SER A 317 -4.93 14.67 -11.38
C SER A 317 -6.41 14.38 -11.18
N PRO A 318 -7.03 14.77 -10.05
CA PRO A 318 -8.41 14.38 -9.72
C PRO A 318 -9.45 15.02 -10.65
N TRP A 319 -9.23 16.27 -11.09
CA TRP A 319 -10.19 17.02 -11.91
C TRP A 319 -9.48 17.77 -13.02
N ARG A 320 -10.22 18.06 -14.10
CA ARG A 320 -9.80 18.98 -15.18
C ARG A 320 -8.38 18.70 -15.68
N GLN A 321 -8.12 17.46 -16.14
CA GLN A 321 -6.82 17.07 -16.68
C GLN A 321 -6.36 18.08 -17.75
N ARG A 322 -5.15 18.61 -17.54
CA ARG A 322 -4.50 19.66 -18.35
C ARG A 322 -3.01 19.40 -18.34
N GLY A 323 -2.29 19.97 -19.33
CA GLY A 323 -0.84 19.87 -19.41
C GLY A 323 -0.37 18.41 -19.51
N ALA A 324 0.29 17.92 -18.45
CA ALA A 324 0.88 16.58 -18.39
C ALA A 324 -0.16 15.44 -18.44
N PHE A 325 -1.40 15.71 -18.04
CA PHE A 325 -2.45 14.69 -17.94
C PHE A 325 -3.33 14.67 -19.19
N GLU A 326 -3.52 13.48 -19.76
CA GLU A 326 -4.41 13.26 -20.90
C GLU A 326 -5.88 13.44 -20.46
N PRO A 327 -6.73 14.16 -21.23
CA PRO A 327 -8.14 14.31 -20.91
C PRO A 327 -8.84 12.97 -20.68
N GLY A 328 -9.51 12.82 -19.53
CA GLY A 328 -10.20 11.59 -19.14
C GLY A 328 -9.30 10.52 -18.50
N LYS A 329 -7.98 10.73 -18.42
CA LYS A 329 -7.04 9.84 -17.72
C LYS A 329 -6.39 10.58 -16.54
N PRO A 330 -6.89 10.38 -15.31
CA PRO A 330 -6.37 11.08 -14.14
C PRO A 330 -4.97 10.61 -13.71
N TRP A 331 -4.48 9.47 -14.19
CA TRP A 331 -3.12 8.98 -13.90
C TRP A 331 -2.10 9.43 -14.96
N LEU A 332 -0.91 9.84 -14.51
CA LEU A 332 0.19 10.26 -15.38
C LEU A 332 0.90 9.07 -16.05
N MET A 333 1.18 8.05 -15.23
CA MET A 333 2.00 6.90 -15.61
C MET A 333 1.18 5.84 -16.32
N ARG A 334 1.77 5.19 -17.33
CA ARG A 334 1.19 4.05 -18.05
C ARG A 334 1.99 2.78 -17.75
N PHE A 335 1.39 1.61 -18.00
CA PHE A 335 2.12 0.36 -17.91
C PHE A 335 3.34 0.40 -18.82
N PHE A 336 4.48 -0.06 -18.31
CA PHE A 336 5.78 -0.10 -18.98
C PHE A 336 6.38 1.26 -19.29
N ASP A 337 5.85 2.38 -18.81
CA ASP A 337 6.64 3.61 -18.77
C ASP A 337 7.92 3.38 -17.95
N ARG A 338 8.98 4.12 -18.27
CA ARG A 338 10.29 4.07 -17.64
C ARG A 338 10.54 5.41 -16.96
N ILE A 339 10.55 5.43 -15.64
CA ILE A 339 10.81 6.65 -14.86
C ILE A 339 12.32 6.87 -14.80
N LYS A 340 12.75 8.10 -15.09
CA LYS A 340 14.07 8.63 -14.76
C LYS A 340 13.94 9.84 -13.86
N TRP A 341 14.79 9.90 -12.85
CA TRP A 341 14.81 11.03 -11.93
C TRP A 341 15.84 12.06 -12.34
N TYR A 342 15.53 13.33 -12.12
CA TYR A 342 16.53 14.39 -12.07
C TYR A 342 16.40 15.14 -10.74
N PRO A 343 17.52 15.53 -10.11
CA PRO A 343 17.49 16.12 -8.78
C PRO A 343 16.97 17.57 -8.85
N VAL A 344 16.14 17.92 -7.88
CA VAL A 344 15.68 19.30 -7.63
C VAL A 344 15.73 19.62 -6.14
N GLY A 345 15.78 20.91 -5.77
CA GLY A 345 15.63 21.31 -4.38
C GLY A 345 14.18 21.23 -3.89
N ALA A 346 13.96 21.16 -2.58
CA ALA A 346 12.61 21.12 -2.01
C ALA A 346 11.75 22.34 -2.39
N ALA A 347 12.34 23.54 -2.41
CA ALA A 347 11.63 24.76 -2.82
C ALA A 347 11.25 24.74 -4.31
N GLU A 348 12.18 24.33 -5.17
CA GLU A 348 11.94 24.15 -6.61
C GLU A 348 10.85 23.11 -6.87
N LEU A 349 10.85 22.00 -6.12
CA LEU A 349 9.80 20.99 -6.24
C LEU A 349 8.41 21.56 -5.92
N LEU A 350 8.29 22.43 -4.92
CA LEU A 350 6.99 23.05 -4.59
C LEU A 350 6.48 23.93 -5.73
N GLU A 351 7.36 24.65 -6.43
CA GLU A 351 7.00 25.41 -7.64
C GLU A 351 6.55 24.49 -8.76
N LEU A 352 7.31 23.42 -9.06
CA LEU A 352 6.96 22.44 -10.08
C LEU A 352 5.62 21.73 -9.79
N ARG A 353 5.34 21.47 -8.51
CA ARG A 353 4.05 20.90 -8.06
C ARG A 353 2.88 21.87 -8.28
N ALA A 354 3.07 23.16 -8.01
CA ALA A 354 2.04 24.15 -8.33
C ALA A 354 1.83 24.27 -9.85
N ASP A 355 2.91 24.20 -10.62
CA ASP A 355 2.88 24.33 -12.07
C ASP A 355 2.22 23.12 -12.75
N ILE A 356 2.50 21.89 -12.32
CA ILE A 356 1.88 20.69 -12.94
C ILE A 356 0.37 20.66 -12.70
N VAL A 357 -0.10 21.01 -11.49
CA VAL A 357 -1.53 21.08 -11.16
C VAL A 357 -2.24 22.15 -12.00
N SER A 358 -1.57 23.26 -12.30
CA SER A 358 -2.10 24.30 -13.17
C SER A 358 -1.98 24.00 -14.68
N GLY A 359 -1.26 22.94 -15.05
CA GLY A 359 -0.96 22.55 -16.43
C GLY A 359 0.18 23.33 -17.08
N ARG A 360 0.98 24.08 -16.31
CA ARG A 360 2.15 24.83 -16.80
C ARG A 360 3.41 23.98 -16.91
N PHE A 361 3.54 22.94 -16.08
CA PHE A 361 4.63 21.98 -16.17
C PHE A 361 4.17 20.70 -16.87
N VAL A 362 4.97 20.25 -17.84
CA VAL A 362 4.80 18.96 -18.52
C VAL A 362 6.14 18.23 -18.46
N PRO A 363 6.23 17.07 -17.77
CA PRO A 363 7.44 16.27 -17.73
C PRO A 363 7.95 15.93 -19.13
N ARG A 364 9.27 16.03 -19.34
CA ARG A 364 9.89 15.57 -20.59
C ARG A 364 9.60 14.08 -20.74
N THR A 365 9.00 13.72 -21.87
CA THR A 365 8.65 12.35 -22.22
C THR A 365 9.27 11.98 -23.56
N GLU A 366 9.93 10.84 -23.61
CA GLU A 366 10.52 10.29 -24.83
C GLU A 366 9.79 9.00 -25.20
N GLU A 367 9.22 8.96 -26.41
CA GLU A 367 8.56 7.76 -26.92
C GLU A 367 9.58 6.66 -27.21
N GLY A 368 9.18 5.40 -26.99
CA GLY A 368 10.06 4.26 -27.18
C GLY A 368 9.34 2.94 -26.96
N THR A 369 10.12 1.85 -26.94
CA THR A 369 9.62 0.50 -26.70
C THR A 369 10.49 -0.23 -25.68
N PHE A 370 9.89 -1.21 -25.01
CA PHE A 370 10.58 -2.18 -24.18
C PHE A 370 10.45 -3.55 -24.84
N SER A 371 11.58 -4.20 -25.14
CA SER A 371 11.65 -5.51 -25.78
C SER A 371 12.25 -6.52 -24.80
N LEU A 372 11.57 -7.65 -24.61
CA LEU A 372 12.07 -8.68 -23.69
C LEU A 372 13.37 -9.30 -24.20
N ALA A 373 13.51 -9.49 -25.51
CA ALA A 373 14.73 -10.00 -26.13
C ALA A 373 15.93 -9.08 -25.82
N ALA A 374 15.80 -7.78 -26.08
CA ALA A 374 16.87 -6.81 -25.82
C ALA A 374 17.23 -6.73 -24.32
N TYR A 375 16.23 -6.88 -23.43
CA TYR A 375 16.48 -6.93 -22.00
C TYR A 375 17.22 -8.20 -21.57
N ARG A 376 16.96 -9.35 -22.19
CA ARG A 376 17.71 -10.59 -21.95
C ARG A 376 19.15 -10.48 -22.40
N ASP A 377 19.39 -9.92 -23.59
CA ASP A 377 20.74 -9.66 -24.08
C ASP A 377 21.52 -8.79 -23.07
N PHE A 378 20.89 -7.73 -22.55
CA PHE A 378 21.48 -6.89 -21.50
C PHE A 378 21.82 -7.69 -20.23
N LEU A 379 20.94 -8.59 -19.79
CA LEU A 379 21.18 -9.42 -18.60
C LEU A 379 22.36 -10.38 -18.81
N ASP A 380 22.44 -11.01 -19.98
CA ASP A 380 23.51 -11.95 -20.32
C ASP A 380 24.85 -11.24 -20.43
N ASP A 381 24.90 -10.09 -21.12
CA ASP A 381 26.09 -9.26 -21.26
C ASP A 381 26.62 -8.74 -19.91
N ASN A 382 25.74 -8.58 -18.91
CA ASN A 382 26.09 -8.04 -17.60
C ASN A 382 26.05 -9.10 -16.48
N ALA A 383 25.90 -10.39 -16.80
CA ALA A 383 25.59 -11.44 -15.84
C ALA A 383 26.58 -11.51 -14.67
N ALA A 384 27.88 -11.38 -14.94
CA ALA A 384 28.92 -11.42 -13.92
C ALA A 384 28.85 -10.23 -12.94
N SER A 385 28.62 -9.02 -13.45
CA SER A 385 28.50 -7.81 -12.63
C SER A 385 27.22 -7.83 -11.78
N ILE A 386 26.11 -8.28 -12.38
CA ILE A 386 24.83 -8.48 -11.68
C ILE A 386 24.98 -9.51 -10.55
N ALA A 387 25.64 -10.63 -10.82
CA ALA A 387 25.88 -11.68 -9.82
C ALA A 387 26.72 -11.13 -8.64
N ALA A 388 27.81 -10.42 -8.92
CA ALA A 388 28.66 -9.82 -7.89
C ALA A 388 27.89 -8.82 -6.99
N PHE A 389 27.06 -7.97 -7.58
CA PHE A 389 26.19 -7.05 -6.83
C PHE A 389 25.20 -7.81 -5.93
N ARG A 390 24.49 -8.81 -6.49
CA ARG A 390 23.52 -9.61 -5.73
C ARG A 390 24.16 -10.38 -4.59
N THR A 391 25.36 -10.93 -4.77
CA THR A 391 26.09 -11.61 -3.69
C THR A 391 26.39 -10.66 -2.53
N ARG A 392 26.86 -9.43 -2.82
CA ARG A 392 27.10 -8.41 -1.78
C ARG A 392 25.81 -8.03 -1.05
N GLN A 393 24.76 -7.71 -1.81
CA GLN A 393 23.47 -7.31 -1.26
C GLN A 393 22.86 -8.41 -0.37
N SER A 394 22.84 -9.66 -0.83
CA SER A 394 22.30 -10.78 -0.05
C SER A 394 23.06 -11.03 1.25
N ALA A 395 24.39 -10.86 1.23
CA ALA A 395 25.21 -10.99 2.44
C ALA A 395 24.89 -9.88 3.45
N ALA A 396 24.72 -8.63 3.00
CA ALA A 396 24.35 -7.52 3.86
C ALA A 396 22.93 -7.67 4.42
N PHE A 397 21.97 -8.07 3.59
CA PHE A 397 20.60 -8.34 4.02
C PHE A 397 20.54 -9.44 5.09
N ALA A 398 21.30 -10.53 4.90
CA ALA A 398 21.39 -11.60 5.89
C ALA A 398 21.97 -11.11 7.22
N ALA A 399 23.07 -10.33 7.18
CA ALA A 399 23.67 -9.75 8.37
C ALA A 399 22.71 -8.80 9.12
N GLU A 400 21.96 -7.98 8.39
CA GLU A 400 20.94 -7.09 8.97
C GLU A 400 19.83 -7.88 9.66
N ARG A 401 19.30 -8.92 8.99
CA ARG A 401 18.27 -9.81 9.56
C ARG A 401 18.77 -10.51 10.83
N ASP A 402 19.98 -11.05 10.80
CA ASP A 402 20.55 -11.75 11.96
C ASP A 402 20.76 -10.79 13.14
N ALA A 403 21.11 -9.52 12.88
CA ALA A 403 21.17 -8.48 13.91
C ALA A 403 19.79 -8.16 14.51
N TRP A 404 18.74 -8.13 13.70
CA TRP A 404 17.36 -7.95 14.17
C TRP A 404 16.87 -9.11 15.02
N GLU A 405 17.18 -10.35 14.61
CA GLU A 405 16.87 -11.54 15.39
C GLU A 405 17.55 -11.49 16.76
N ALA A 406 18.84 -11.13 16.80
CA ALA A 406 19.57 -10.95 18.05
C ALA A 406 19.02 -9.82 18.93
N ALA A 407 18.43 -8.78 18.33
CA ALA A 407 17.77 -7.68 19.03
C ALA A 407 16.33 -8.00 19.48
N GLY A 408 15.80 -9.18 19.16
CA GLY A 408 14.44 -9.59 19.54
C GLY A 408 13.33 -8.98 18.69
N GLU A 409 13.65 -8.43 17.51
CA GLU A 409 12.71 -7.75 16.62
C GLU A 409 11.47 -8.60 16.29
N PHE A 410 11.70 -9.89 16.02
CA PHE A 410 10.64 -10.81 15.61
C PHE A 410 9.77 -11.33 16.76
N ALA A 411 10.19 -11.17 18.03
CA ALA A 411 9.44 -11.59 19.21
C ALA A 411 8.50 -10.49 19.76
N ARG A 412 8.60 -9.27 19.22
CA ARG A 412 7.94 -8.09 19.79
C ARG A 412 6.45 -7.96 19.45
N ALA A 413 6.02 -8.55 18.33
CA ALA A 413 4.64 -8.46 17.85
C ALA A 413 3.62 -9.03 18.86
N GLU A 414 4.03 -9.97 19.71
CA GLU A 414 3.16 -10.57 20.74
C GLU A 414 3.01 -9.68 22.00
N ALA A 415 3.99 -8.83 22.32
CA ALA A 415 3.99 -8.03 23.56
C ALA A 415 3.25 -6.69 23.44
N ALA A 416 3.11 -6.14 22.23
CA ALA A 416 2.43 -4.86 22.01
C ALA A 416 0.89 -4.93 22.19
N ALA A 417 0.31 -6.13 22.28
CA ALA A 417 -1.12 -6.35 22.45
C ALA A 417 -1.60 -6.29 23.92
N GLU A 418 -0.70 -6.20 24.91
CA GLU A 418 -1.05 -6.42 26.34
C GLU A 418 -1.18 -5.17 27.21
N VAL A 419 -0.92 -3.96 26.72
CA VAL A 419 -0.93 -2.78 27.60
C VAL A 419 -2.28 -2.05 27.54
N ALA A 420 -3.27 -2.59 28.25
CA ALA A 420 -4.40 -1.80 28.73
C ALA A 420 -4.02 -1.17 30.08
N VAL A 421 -4.00 0.16 30.15
CA VAL A 421 -3.80 0.87 31.42
C VAL A 421 -5.09 0.73 32.23
N PRO A 422 -5.06 0.20 33.47
CA PRO A 422 -6.25 0.14 34.30
C PRO A 422 -6.71 1.56 34.65
N ALA A 423 -8.03 1.78 34.66
CA ALA A 423 -8.63 3.04 35.10
C ALA A 423 -8.19 3.34 36.54
N ALA A 424 -7.38 4.38 36.71
CA ALA A 424 -7.09 4.95 38.02
C ALA A 424 -8.32 5.75 38.49
N ASP A 425 -8.49 5.86 39.81
CA ASP A 425 -9.44 6.82 40.39
C ASP A 425 -8.97 8.24 40.02
N ILE A 426 -9.72 8.91 39.14
CA ILE A 426 -9.39 10.25 38.65
C ILE A 426 -10.12 11.28 39.51
N GLU A 427 -9.38 12.12 40.22
CA GLU A 427 -9.94 13.25 40.96
C GLU A 427 -10.12 14.45 40.03
N VAL A 428 -11.37 14.87 39.85
CA VAL A 428 -11.71 16.09 39.10
C VAL A 428 -11.96 17.22 40.10
N PRO A 429 -11.20 18.33 40.07
CA PRO A 429 -11.42 19.48 40.94
C PRO A 429 -12.87 20.01 40.86
N GLU A 430 -13.38 20.59 41.95
CA GLU A 430 -14.72 21.17 41.98
C GLU A 430 -14.87 22.26 40.90
N GLY A 431 -15.87 22.12 40.01
CA GLY A 431 -16.05 22.99 38.84
C GLY A 431 -15.13 22.69 37.65
N GLY A 432 -14.27 21.68 37.76
CA GLY A 432 -13.43 21.16 36.68
C GLY A 432 -14.18 20.20 35.76
N ARG A 433 -13.52 19.78 34.67
CA ARG A 433 -14.06 18.85 33.68
C ARG A 433 -13.04 17.77 33.33
N LEU A 434 -13.52 16.54 33.23
CA LEU A 434 -12.78 15.44 32.61
C LEU A 434 -13.03 15.46 31.10
N VAL A 435 -11.97 15.36 30.32
CA VAL A 435 -12.01 15.16 28.87
C VAL A 435 -11.70 13.68 28.60
N GLU A 436 -12.61 12.99 27.93
CA GLU A 436 -12.54 11.55 27.65
C GLU A 436 -12.45 11.29 26.14
N ALA A 437 -11.97 10.11 25.74
CA ALA A 437 -12.00 9.67 24.35
C ALA A 437 -13.41 9.23 23.94
N ASP A 438 -13.87 9.64 22.75
CA ASP A 438 -15.21 9.29 22.24
C ASP A 438 -15.29 7.89 21.59
N PHE A 439 -14.14 7.33 21.22
CA PHE A 439 -14.02 6.05 20.50
C PHE A 439 -12.64 5.43 20.74
N THR A 440 -12.48 4.16 20.37
CA THR A 440 -11.21 3.45 20.46
C THR A 440 -10.17 4.01 19.49
N ALA A 441 -9.02 4.42 20.01
CA ALA A 441 -7.96 5.11 19.27
C ALA A 441 -6.58 4.92 19.90
N CYS A 442 -5.53 5.35 19.20
CA CYS A 442 -4.21 5.62 19.75
C CYS A 442 -4.05 7.14 19.99
N VAL A 443 -3.32 7.57 21.02
CA VAL A 443 -2.98 8.98 21.22
C VAL A 443 -1.86 9.37 20.26
N TRP A 444 -2.13 10.28 19.34
CA TRP A 444 -1.17 10.80 18.37
C TRP A 444 -0.25 11.87 19.01
N GLN A 445 -0.85 12.94 19.52
CA GLN A 445 -0.12 14.07 20.08
C GLN A 445 -0.87 14.64 21.27
N VAL A 446 -0.11 15.17 22.24
CA VAL A 446 -0.64 16.04 23.28
C VAL A 446 -0.16 17.47 22.96
N ASN A 447 -1.10 18.38 22.78
CA ASN A 447 -0.87 19.75 22.29
C ASN A 447 -0.77 20.80 23.41
N VAL A 448 -0.85 20.36 24.67
CA VAL A 448 -0.88 21.21 25.86
C VAL A 448 0.03 20.65 26.96
N GLU A 449 0.46 21.52 27.87
CA GLU A 449 1.20 21.17 29.09
C GLU A 449 0.35 21.40 30.34
N VAL A 450 0.68 20.73 31.43
CA VAL A 450 0.04 21.00 32.74
C VAL A 450 0.32 22.43 33.16
N GLY A 451 -0.73 23.17 33.51
CA GLY A 451 -0.69 24.60 33.81
C GLY A 451 -1.06 25.51 32.64
N ASP A 452 -1.27 24.98 31.43
CA ASP A 452 -1.72 25.80 30.30
C ASP A 452 -3.15 26.30 30.49
N ARG A 453 -3.39 27.55 30.11
CA ARG A 453 -4.75 28.09 30.00
C ARG A 453 -5.29 27.83 28.61
N VAL A 454 -6.40 27.11 28.52
CA VAL A 454 -7.03 26.71 27.25
C VAL A 454 -8.37 27.39 27.07
N SER A 455 -8.74 27.68 25.82
CA SER A 455 -10.06 28.21 25.46
C SER A 455 -10.97 27.10 24.95
N ALA A 456 -12.29 27.25 25.10
CA ALA A 456 -13.25 26.33 24.51
C ALA A 456 -13.00 26.15 23.00
N GLY A 457 -12.93 24.88 22.55
CA GLY A 457 -12.62 24.52 21.16
C GLY A 457 -11.13 24.45 20.83
N GLN A 458 -10.22 24.82 21.74
CA GLN A 458 -8.78 24.64 21.54
C GLN A 458 -8.43 23.14 21.55
N GLN A 459 -7.65 22.69 20.58
CA GLN A 459 -7.19 21.30 20.52
C GLN A 459 -6.26 20.99 21.71
N LEU A 460 -6.58 19.93 22.45
CA LEU A 460 -5.82 19.44 23.60
C LEU A 460 -4.97 18.24 23.23
N VAL A 461 -5.59 17.28 22.54
CA VAL A 461 -5.01 15.99 22.16
C VAL A 461 -5.44 15.69 20.74
N ALA A 462 -4.57 15.07 19.96
CA ALA A 462 -4.95 14.43 18.72
C ALA A 462 -5.02 12.91 18.94
N LEU A 463 -6.14 12.29 18.58
CA LEU A 463 -6.31 10.85 18.57
C LEU A 463 -6.18 10.33 17.15
N GLU A 464 -5.69 9.11 17.01
CA GLU A 464 -5.58 8.40 15.76
C GLU A 464 -6.41 7.11 15.82
N ALA A 465 -7.45 7.03 15.01
CA ALA A 465 -8.22 5.80 14.81
C ALA A 465 -8.56 5.63 13.35
N MET A 466 -8.64 4.38 12.89
CA MET A 466 -9.03 4.07 11.51
C MET A 466 -8.20 4.85 10.45
N LYS A 467 -6.92 5.13 10.76
CA LYS A 467 -5.99 5.88 9.91
C LYS A 467 -6.39 7.35 9.68
N MET A 468 -7.22 7.91 10.55
CA MET A 468 -7.58 9.31 10.57
C MET A 468 -7.18 9.95 11.90
N GLU A 469 -6.68 11.18 11.82
CA GLU A 469 -6.47 12.03 12.97
C GLU A 469 -7.79 12.72 13.35
N SER A 470 -8.13 12.66 14.62
CA SER A 470 -9.33 13.27 15.21
C SER A 470 -8.91 14.16 16.38
N PRO A 471 -9.10 15.48 16.30
CA PRO A 471 -8.76 16.38 17.39
C PRO A 471 -9.77 16.24 18.53
N VAL A 472 -9.25 16.16 19.76
CA VAL A 472 -10.02 16.29 21.00
C VAL A 472 -9.84 17.70 21.52
N ALA A 473 -10.92 18.47 21.51
CA ALA A 473 -10.92 19.88 21.87
C ALA A 473 -11.38 20.12 23.31
N ALA A 474 -10.95 21.23 23.90
CA ALA A 474 -11.38 21.66 25.22
C ALA A 474 -12.89 21.97 25.22
N PRO A 475 -13.70 21.35 26.10
CA PRO A 475 -15.14 21.58 26.14
C PRO A 475 -15.53 22.95 26.72
N SER A 476 -14.59 23.62 27.40
CA SER A 476 -14.75 24.95 27.98
C SER A 476 -13.40 25.60 28.18
N ASP A 477 -13.39 26.90 28.48
CA ASP A 477 -12.21 27.57 29.01
C ASP A 477 -11.77 26.88 30.32
N GLY A 478 -10.47 26.72 30.52
CA GLY A 478 -9.93 25.95 31.65
C GLY A 478 -8.43 26.13 31.84
N LEU A 479 -7.93 25.63 32.97
CA LEU A 479 -6.50 25.39 33.20
C LEU A 479 -6.25 23.89 33.11
N VAL A 480 -5.25 23.45 32.34
CA VAL A 480 -4.88 22.03 32.27
C VAL A 480 -4.32 21.60 33.63
N ALA A 481 -5.10 20.82 34.38
CA ALA A 481 -4.72 20.37 35.72
C ALA A 481 -3.89 19.09 35.66
N GLU A 482 -4.31 18.14 34.83
CA GLU A 482 -3.62 16.85 34.65
C GLU A 482 -3.74 16.35 33.21
N ILE A 483 -2.72 15.63 32.75
CA ILE A 483 -2.70 14.90 31.48
C ILE A 483 -2.48 13.43 31.83
N LEU A 484 -3.48 12.60 31.53
CA LEU A 484 -3.56 11.21 31.98
C LEU A 484 -3.05 10.21 30.93
N ILE A 485 -2.67 10.73 29.77
CA ILE A 485 -2.20 9.96 28.62
C ILE A 485 -0.85 10.48 28.13
N ARG A 486 -0.22 9.72 27.25
CA ARG A 486 0.99 10.12 26.53
C ARG A 486 0.85 9.71 25.06
N PRO A 487 1.60 10.34 24.13
CA PRO A 487 1.68 9.84 22.76
C PRO A 487 1.99 8.33 22.75
N GLY A 488 1.27 7.58 21.91
CA GLY A 488 1.32 6.11 21.82
C GLY A 488 0.37 5.35 22.78
N SER A 489 -0.31 6.02 23.72
CA SER A 489 -1.31 5.35 24.58
C SER A 489 -2.50 4.83 23.77
N GLN A 490 -2.93 3.58 24.01
CA GLN A 490 -4.20 3.06 23.50
C GLN A 490 -5.34 3.52 24.41
N VAL A 491 -6.45 3.95 23.81
CA VAL A 491 -7.63 4.45 24.51
C VAL A 491 -8.89 3.80 23.94
N GLU A 492 -9.89 3.57 24.79
CA GLU A 492 -11.25 3.17 24.42
C GLU A 492 -12.24 4.32 24.64
N ALA A 493 -13.46 4.18 24.13
CA ALA A 493 -14.52 5.14 24.44
C ALA A 493 -14.71 5.25 25.97
N GLY A 494 -14.65 6.48 26.50
CA GLY A 494 -14.70 6.77 27.94
C GLY A 494 -13.34 6.72 28.65
N THR A 495 -12.23 6.48 27.96
CA THR A 495 -10.90 6.59 28.57
C THR A 495 -10.57 8.05 28.83
N ALA A 496 -10.18 8.38 30.06
CA ALA A 496 -9.80 9.72 30.47
C ALA A 496 -8.49 10.20 29.84
N LEU A 497 -8.50 11.44 29.35
CA LEU A 497 -7.37 12.04 28.62
C LEU A 497 -6.75 13.21 29.39
N VAL A 498 -7.56 14.21 29.74
CA VAL A 498 -7.11 15.47 30.35
C VAL A 498 -8.11 15.93 31.40
N VAL A 499 -7.62 16.45 32.52
CA VAL A 499 -8.44 17.13 33.54
C VAL A 499 -8.26 18.64 33.39
N LEU A 500 -9.37 19.37 33.22
CA LEU A 500 -9.38 20.84 33.21
C LEU A 500 -9.90 21.37 34.55
N ALA A 501 -9.16 22.24 35.20
CA ALA A 501 -9.61 23.03 36.34
C ALA A 501 -10.32 24.32 35.87
N PRO A 502 -11.26 24.87 36.67
CA PRO A 502 -11.90 26.14 36.35
C PRO A 502 -10.88 27.27 36.39
N VAL A 503 -11.08 28.24 35.50
CA VAL A 503 -10.29 29.45 35.49
C VAL A 503 -10.77 30.38 36.61
N GLU A 504 -9.97 30.61 37.64
CA GLU A 504 -10.33 31.57 38.70
C GLU A 504 -10.59 32.94 38.08
N SER A 505 -11.81 33.46 38.25
CA SER A 505 -12.11 34.84 37.95
C SER A 505 -11.36 35.70 38.97
N VAL A 506 -10.32 36.41 38.55
CA VAL A 506 -9.74 37.48 39.37
C VAL A 506 -10.84 38.50 39.60
N ALA A 507 -11.45 38.45 40.78
CA ALA A 507 -12.32 39.50 41.26
C ALA A 507 -11.47 40.77 41.35
N VAL A 508 -11.64 41.67 40.40
CA VAL A 508 -11.12 43.04 40.51
C VAL A 508 -11.86 43.67 41.69
N ALA A 509 -11.21 43.70 42.85
CA ALA A 509 -11.70 44.42 44.00
C ALA A 509 -11.86 45.90 43.61
N SER A 510 -13.11 46.35 43.64
CA SER A 510 -13.59 47.70 43.29
C SER A 510 -13.01 48.80 44.16
#